data_AF-A0A3D4CV77-F1
#
_entry.id   AF-A0A3D4CV77-F1
#
_cell.length_a   1.000
_cell.length_b   1.000
_cell.length_c   1.000
_cell.angle_alpha   90.00
_cell.angle_beta   90.00
_cell.angle_gamma   90.00
#
_symmetry.space_group_name_H-M   'P 1'
#
loop_
_entity.id
_entity.type
_entity.pdbx_description
1 polymer ?
#
loop_
_entity_poly.entity_id
_entity_poly.type
_entity_poly.pdbx_seq_one_letter_code
_entity_poly.pdbx_strand_id
1 'polypeptide(L)' 'AELKMWLLDHSGVRAAMMSGSGATVFAILEEGSIASELVADASRELDPKLWWWTGSTSGELGGD' A
#
# COMPACT_ATOMS: atom_id res chain seq x y z
N ALA A 1 -0.82 12.65 6.72
CA ALA A 1 0.08 13.05 5.63
C ALA A 1 1.38 12.23 5.66
N GLU A 2 1.95 11.98 6.84
CA GLU A 2 3.15 11.15 7.05
C GLU A 2 3.11 9.79 6.34
N LEU A 3 2.07 8.96 6.56
CA LEU A 3 1.92 7.67 5.88
C LEU A 3 1.98 7.77 4.35
N LYS A 4 1.34 8.78 3.75
CA LYS A 4 1.41 8.99 2.29
C LYS A 4 2.84 9.28 1.85
N MET A 5 3.57 10.14 2.56
CA MET A 5 4.94 10.50 2.20
C MET A 5 5.86 9.29 2.34
N TRP A 6 5.73 8.54 3.43
CA TRP A 6 6.48 7.30 3.65
C TRP A 6 6.21 6.28 2.53
N LEU A 7 4.96 6.12 2.12
CA LEU A 7 4.61 5.23 1.00
C LEU A 7 5.23 5.71 -0.33
N LEU A 8 5.30 7.01 -0.59
CA LEU A 8 5.91 7.53 -1.82
C LEU A 8 7.44 7.33 -1.88
N ASP A 9 8.10 7.20 -0.73
CA ASP A 9 9.54 6.95 -0.64
C ASP A 9 9.89 5.45 -0.66
N HIS A 10 8.90 4.57 -0.50
CA HIS A 10 9.11 3.12 -0.45
C HIS A 10 9.22 2.51 -1.86
N SER A 11 10.31 1.80 -2.16
CA SER A 11 10.61 1.28 -3.51
C SER A 11 9.58 0.29 -4.06
N GLY A 12 8.84 -0.40 -3.18
CA GLY A 12 7.75 -1.31 -3.57
C GLY A 12 6.42 -0.62 -3.95
N VAL A 13 6.33 0.71 -3.86
CA VAL A 13 5.12 1.48 -4.10
C VAL A 13 5.28 2.33 -5.35
N ARG A 14 4.37 2.16 -6.31
CA ARG A 14 4.32 2.94 -7.56
C ARG A 14 3.69 4.31 -7.36
N ALA A 15 2.65 4.37 -6.55
CA ALA A 15 1.90 5.60 -6.29
C ALA A 15 1.18 5.52 -4.96
N ALA A 16 1.01 6.66 -4.28
CA ALA A 16 0.17 6.76 -3.09
C ALA A 16 -0.66 8.05 -3.08
N MET A 17 -1.90 7.95 -2.63
CA MET A 17 -2.85 9.06 -2.61
C MET A 17 -3.77 9.04 -1.40
N MET A 18 -4.13 10.22 -0.90
CA MET A 18 -5.15 10.34 0.14
C MET A 18 -6.52 9.95 -0.43
N SER A 19 -7.29 9.17 0.31
CA SER A 19 -8.71 9.00 0.05
C SER A 19 -9.47 10.18 0.64
N GLY A 20 -9.78 11.20 -0.18
CA GLY A 20 -10.48 12.41 0.26
C GLY A 20 -9.67 13.23 1.28
N SER A 21 -10.30 13.67 2.36
CA SER A 21 -9.68 14.48 3.43
C SER A 21 -8.80 13.69 4.41
N GLY A 22 -8.65 12.36 4.23
CA GLY A 22 -7.92 11.46 5.14
C GLY A 22 -8.85 10.70 6.10
N ALA A 23 -8.37 9.81 6.97
CA ALA A 23 -6.98 9.36 7.22
C ALA A 23 -6.52 8.22 6.30
N THR A 24 -7.41 7.71 5.44
CA THR A 24 -7.13 6.59 4.56
C THR A 24 -6.21 7.00 3.40
N VAL A 25 -5.21 6.16 3.12
CA VAL A 25 -4.31 6.30 1.97
C VAL A 25 -4.43 5.04 1.12
N PHE A 26 -4.53 5.23 -0.20
CA PHE A 26 -4.37 4.14 -1.17
C PHE A 26 -2.94 4.12 -1.65
N ALA A 27 -2.37 2.92 -1.75
CA ALA A 27 -1.08 2.67 -2.38
C ALA A 27 -1.27 1.67 -3.53
N ILE A 28 -0.69 1.98 -4.69
CA ILE A 28 -0.53 1.05 -5.79
C ILE A 28 0.87 0.47 -5.68
N LEU A 29 0.98 -0.85 -5.56
CA LEU A 29 2.26 -1.52 -5.46
C LEU A 29 2.86 -1.74 -6.85
N GLU A 30 4.19 -1.77 -6.90
CA GLU A 30 4.90 -2.28 -8.08
C GLU A 30 4.58 -3.78 -8.29
N GLU A 31 4.68 -4.23 -9.53
CA GLU A 31 4.49 -5.65 -9.85
C GLU A 31 5.57 -6.50 -9.15
N GLY A 32 5.15 -7.60 -8.53
CA GLY A 32 6.02 -8.47 -7.74
C GLY A 32 6.28 -8.01 -6.30
N SER A 33 5.86 -6.81 -5.91
CA SER A 33 5.93 -6.35 -4.52
C SER A 33 4.97 -7.12 -3.61
N ILE A 34 5.43 -7.43 -2.40
CA ILE A 34 4.66 -8.20 -1.42
C ILE A 34 4.02 -7.22 -0.42
N ALA A 35 2.69 -7.10 -0.47
CA ALA A 35 1.94 -6.16 0.37
C ALA A 35 2.18 -6.37 1.88
N SER A 36 2.33 -7.62 2.33
CA SER A 36 2.54 -7.91 3.76
C SER A 36 3.90 -7.44 4.27
N GLU A 37 4.94 -7.41 3.42
CA GLU A 37 6.26 -6.89 3.80
C GLU A 37 6.22 -5.37 3.96
N LEU A 38 5.63 -4.68 2.98
CA LEU A 38 5.40 -3.23 3.06
C LEU A 38 4.65 -2.84 4.33
N VAL A 39 3.61 -3.59 4.67
CA VAL A 39 2.81 -3.33 5.88
C VAL A 39 3.61 -3.61 7.15
N ALA A 40 4.44 -4.64 7.17
CA ALA A 40 5.30 -4.93 8.32
C ALA A 40 6.27 -3.76 8.57
N ASP A 41 6.85 -3.20 7.51
CA ASP A 41 7.72 -2.02 7.60
C ASP A 41 6.94 -0.77 8.04
N ALA A 42 5.79 -0.49 7.44
CA ALA A 42 4.94 0.63 7.85
C ALA A 42 4.49 0.52 9.33
N SER A 43 4.16 -0.69 9.79
CA SER A 43 3.75 -0.93 11.17
C SER A 43 4.91 -0.74 12.16
N ARG A 44 6.12 -1.10 11.75
CA ARG A 44 7.33 -0.95 12.56
C ARG A 44 7.80 0.51 12.65
N GLU A 45 7.68 1.26 11.57
CA GLU A 45 8.24 2.61 11.44
C GLU A 45 7.25 3.72 11.80
N LEU A 46 5.95 3.51 11.55
CA LEU A 46 4.93 4.55 11.72
C LEU A 46 3.94 4.26 12.84
N ASP A 47 3.20 3.16 12.74
CA ASP A 47 2.15 2.83 13.72
C ASP A 47 1.91 1.31 13.83
N PRO A 48 2.22 0.67 14.96
CA PRO A 48 1.98 -0.76 15.17
C PRO A 48 0.49 -1.14 15.19
N LYS A 49 -0.42 -0.16 15.19
CA LYS A 49 -1.88 -0.36 15.13
C LYS A 49 -2.45 -0.09 13.73
N LEU A 50 -1.61 0.06 12.70
CA LEU A 50 -2.05 0.36 11.34
C LEU A 50 -3.01 -0.72 10.82
N TRP A 51 -4.25 -0.31 10.52
CA TRP A 51 -5.18 -1.14 9.78
C TRP A 51 -4.87 -1.09 8.30
N TRP A 52 -4.93 -2.24 7.63
CA TRP A 52 -4.62 -2.35 6.21
C TRP A 52 -5.46 -3.44 5.54
N TRP A 53 -5.54 -3.35 4.22
CA TRP A 53 -6.08 -4.37 3.34
C TRP A 53 -5.33 -4.31 2.01
N THR A 54 -5.23 -5.45 1.32
CA THR A 54 -4.67 -5.53 -0.03
C THR A 54 -5.57 -6.38 -0.92
N GLY A 55 -5.61 -6.05 -2.21
CA GLY A 55 -6.28 -6.83 -3.22
C GLY A 55 -5.77 -6.48 -4.61
N SER A 56 -6.02 -7.39 -5.55
CA SER A 56 -5.60 -7.24 -6.94
C SER A 56 -6.75 -6.74 -7.79
N THR A 57 -6.46 -5.79 -8.68
CA THR A 57 -7.38 -5.37 -9.75
C THR A 57 -7.10 -6.11 -11.06
N SER A 58 -6.03 -6.90 -11.12
CA SER A 58 -5.77 -7.83 -12.20
C SER A 58 -6.85 -8.91 -12.11
N GLY A 59 -7.95 -8.72 -12.83
CA GLY A 59 -8.89 -9.81 -13.03
C GLY A 59 -8.10 -10.96 -13.64
N GLU A 60 -8.07 -12.11 -12.97
CA GLU A 60 -7.74 -13.35 -13.68
C GLU A 60 -8.79 -13.46 -14.79
N LEU A 61 -8.40 -13.12 -16.02
CA LEU A 61 -9.05 -13.69 -17.18
C LEU A 61 -8.71 -15.17 -17.10
N GLY A 62 -9.54 -15.94 -16.42
CA GLY A 62 -9.50 -17.39 -16.51
C GLY A 62 -9.63 -17.80 -17.97
N GLY A 63 -8.51 -18.16 -18.58
CA GLY A 63 -8.39 -19.06 -19.72
C GLY A 63 -7.28 -20.06 -19.35
N ASP A 64 -7.40 -21.36 -19.53
CA ASP A 64 -8.31 -22.17 -20.36
C ASP A 64 -9.08 -23.24 -19.54
#